data_AF-A0A7S2LYH3-F1
#
_entry.id   AF-A0A7S2LYH3-F1
#
_cell.length_a   1.000
_cell.length_b   1.000
_cell.length_c   1.000
_cell.angle_alpha   90.00
_cell.angle_beta   90.00
_cell.angle_gamma   90.00
#
_symmetry.space_group_name_H-M   'P 1'
#
loop_
_entity.id
_entity.type
_entity.pdbx_description
1 polymer ?
#
loop_
_entity_poly.entity_id
_entity_poly.type
_entity_poly.pdbx_seq_one_letter_code
_entity_poly.pdbx_strand_id
1 'polypeptide(L)'
;MASATANNNPLDYPLRLCESVAFILHGILGLCEPFTGCLRSTFQDNGAMPTWFWPLAGSVLICVAIINFRGNDVVILMNQAYIAAFHMGGVLYHNSLGHHPASGVGPGMFVFLAFAVACMRAPIWMAFGGLMVCYVFAVGLAKVLVKPKAASDAGRSDESARLLRVD
;
A
#
# COMPACT_ATOMS: atom_id res chain seq x y z
N MET A 1 -3.14 32.76 -12.45
CA MET A 1 -3.75 31.73 -13.31
C MET A 1 -2.66 31.18 -14.21
N ALA A 2 -2.02 30.08 -13.80
CA ALA A 2 -1.13 29.33 -14.68
C ALA A 2 -2.02 28.38 -15.47
N SER A 3 -2.07 28.59 -16.79
CA SER A 3 -2.76 27.71 -17.72
C SER A 3 -2.21 26.29 -17.54
N ALA A 4 -3.08 25.36 -17.18
CA ALA A 4 -2.77 23.95 -17.12
C ALA A 4 -2.33 23.52 -18.53
N THR A 5 -1.02 23.36 -18.73
CA THR A 5 -0.52 22.41 -19.71
C THR A 5 -1.10 21.07 -19.29
N ALA A 6 -2.23 20.71 -19.88
CA ALA A 6 -2.69 19.33 -19.90
C ALA A 6 -1.51 18.52 -20.41
N ASN A 7 -0.82 17.82 -19.50
CA ASN A 7 0.24 16.92 -19.87
C ASN A 7 -0.40 15.85 -20.75
N ASN A 8 -0.23 16.00 -22.07
CA ASN A 8 -0.75 15.12 -23.11
C ASN A 8 -0.02 13.78 -23.13
N ASN A 9 0.48 13.30 -21.99
CA ASN A 9 1.13 12.00 -21.92
C ASN A 9 0.03 10.93 -22.03
N PRO A 10 0.01 10.13 -23.11
CA PRO A 10 -1.05 9.14 -23.33
C PRO A 10 -1.06 8.06 -22.25
N LEU A 11 0.01 7.93 -21.45
CA LEU A 11 0.12 6.97 -20.36
C LEU A 11 -0.44 7.47 -19.02
N ASP A 12 -0.63 8.79 -18.82
CA ASP A 12 -1.10 9.35 -17.54
C ASP A 12 -2.45 8.76 -17.13
N TYR A 13 -3.42 8.78 -18.05
CA TYR A 13 -4.77 8.29 -17.77
C TYR A 13 -4.81 6.76 -17.55
N PRO A 14 -4.22 5.91 -18.43
CA PRO A 14 -4.17 4.47 -18.20
C PRO A 14 -3.52 4.08 -16.88
N LEU A 15 -2.41 4.73 -16.49
CA LEU A 15 -1.72 4.40 -15.23
C LEU A 15 -2.59 4.73 -14.02
N ARG A 16 -3.21 5.91 -14.01
CA ARG A 16 -4.18 6.33 -12.97
C ARG A 16 -5.42 5.44 -12.93
N LEU A 17 -5.84 4.91 -14.08
CA LEU A 17 -6.94 3.94 -14.17
C LEU A 17 -6.57 2.60 -13.52
N CYS A 18 -5.39 2.06 -13.83
CA CYS A 18 -4.89 0.84 -13.21
C CYS A 18 -4.80 0.98 -11.67
N GLU A 19 -4.25 2.09 -11.19
CA GLU A 19 -4.22 2.42 -9.76
C GLU A 19 -5.64 2.45 -9.16
N SER A 20 -6.55 3.19 -9.79
CA SER A 20 -7.91 3.40 -9.26
C SER A 20 -8.73 2.12 -9.22
N VAL A 21 -8.62 1.27 -10.24
CA VAL A 21 -9.27 -0.05 -10.25
C VAL A 21 -8.76 -0.91 -9.09
N ALA A 22 -7.45 -0.97 -8.90
CA ALA A 22 -6.87 -1.72 -7.78
C ALA A 22 -7.34 -1.16 -6.43
N PHE A 23 -7.38 0.16 -6.27
CA PHE A 23 -7.83 0.82 -5.05
C PHE A 23 -9.31 0.59 -4.76
N ILE A 24 -10.18 0.56 -5.78
CA ILE A 24 -11.60 0.22 -5.59
C ILE A 24 -11.72 -1.23 -5.11
N LEU A 25 -11.01 -2.17 -5.73
CA LEU A 25 -11.03 -3.58 -5.33
C LEU A 25 -10.53 -3.76 -3.89
N HIS A 26 -9.39 -3.17 -3.54
CA HIS A 26 -8.86 -3.20 -2.17
C HIS A 26 -9.77 -2.45 -1.20
N GLY A 27 -10.40 -1.38 -1.66
CA GLY A 27 -11.35 -0.58 -0.92
C GLY A 27 -12.58 -1.38 -0.49
N ILE A 28 -13.16 -2.13 -1.42
CA ILE A 28 -14.30 -3.03 -1.17
C ILE A 28 -13.87 -4.14 -0.19
N LEU A 29 -12.72 -4.77 -0.41
CA LEU A 29 -12.21 -5.79 0.51
C LEU A 29 -12.01 -5.25 1.93
N GLY A 30 -11.43 -4.05 2.06
CA GLY A 30 -11.22 -3.39 3.35
C GLY A 30 -12.53 -3.02 4.05
N LEU A 31 -13.50 -2.44 3.33
CA LEU A 31 -14.82 -2.12 3.85
C LEU A 31 -15.58 -3.36 4.32
N CYS A 32 -15.48 -4.46 3.59
CA CYS A 32 -16.17 -5.69 3.89
C CYS A 32 -15.44 -6.57 4.91
N GLU A 33 -14.20 -6.25 5.29
CA GLU A 33 -13.37 -7.04 6.19
C GLU A 33 -14.02 -7.39 7.55
N PRO A 34 -14.81 -6.51 8.19
CA PRO A 34 -15.54 -6.86 9.42
C PRO A 34 -16.51 -8.03 9.25
N PHE A 35 -16.99 -8.27 8.02
CA PHE A 35 -17.96 -9.31 7.69
C PHE A 35 -17.30 -10.55 7.07
N THR A 36 -16.24 -10.37 6.28
CA THR A 36 -15.63 -11.46 5.50
C THR A 36 -14.41 -12.07 6.18
N GLY A 37 -13.66 -11.30 6.97
CA GLY A 37 -12.37 -11.75 7.52
C GLY A 37 -11.32 -12.08 6.46
N CYS A 38 -11.54 -11.69 5.20
CA CYS A 38 -10.76 -12.13 4.05
C CYS A 38 -9.32 -11.63 4.11
N LEU A 39 -9.11 -10.35 4.37
CA LEU A 39 -7.77 -9.75 4.44
C LEU A 39 -6.98 -10.32 5.61
N ARG A 40 -7.60 -10.46 6.78
CA ARG A 40 -6.90 -11.06 7.94
C ARG A 40 -6.54 -12.52 7.70
N SER A 41 -7.42 -13.29 7.07
CA SER A 41 -7.16 -14.68 6.70
C SER A 41 -6.04 -14.78 5.65
N THR A 42 -6.13 -14.03 4.56
CA THR A 42 -5.15 -14.04 3.46
C THR A 42 -3.78 -13.54 3.92
N PHE A 43 -3.73 -12.52 4.76
CA PHE A 43 -2.47 -12.00 5.29
C PHE A 43 -1.98 -12.73 6.53
N GLN A 44 -2.70 -13.73 7.03
CA GLN A 44 -2.37 -14.39 8.29
C GLN A 44 -2.15 -13.37 9.42
N ASP A 45 -2.97 -12.31 9.42
CA ASP A 45 -2.92 -11.21 10.37
C ASP A 45 -3.50 -11.66 11.71
N ASN A 46 -2.64 -12.21 12.56
CA ASN A 46 -2.96 -12.67 13.91
C ASN A 46 -3.10 -11.52 14.92
N GLY A 47 -3.76 -10.42 14.53
CA GLY A 47 -3.90 -9.22 15.34
C GLY A 47 -2.69 -8.27 15.29
N ALA A 48 -1.92 -8.34 14.20
CA ALA A 48 -0.84 -7.41 13.90
C ALA A 48 -1.38 -6.00 13.58
N MET A 49 -2.59 -5.90 13.01
CA MET A 49 -3.32 -4.64 12.81
C MET A 49 -4.63 -4.55 13.64
N PRO A 50 -5.02 -3.35 14.08
CA PRO A 50 -6.34 -3.12 14.70
C PRO A 50 -7.49 -3.42 13.73
N THR A 51 -8.58 -4.01 14.20
CA THR A 51 -9.71 -4.41 13.34
C THR A 51 -10.44 -3.24 12.67
N TRP A 52 -10.44 -2.05 13.28
CA TRP A 52 -11.04 -0.85 12.70
C TRP A 52 -10.22 -0.26 11.54
N PHE A 53 -8.93 -0.64 11.42
CA PHE A 53 -8.04 -0.11 10.39
C PHE A 53 -8.54 -0.49 8.99
N TRP A 54 -8.98 -1.74 8.81
CA TRP A 54 -9.40 -2.28 7.52
C TRP A 54 -10.56 -1.50 6.87
N PRO A 55 -11.72 -1.28 7.53
CA PRO A 55 -12.80 -0.51 6.93
C PRO A 55 -12.46 0.97 6.75
N LEU A 56 -11.63 1.55 7.63
CA LEU A 56 -11.16 2.92 7.46
C LEU A 56 -10.27 3.05 6.23
N ALA A 57 -9.25 2.20 6.12
CA ALA A 57 -8.38 2.15 4.95
C ALA A 57 -9.20 1.92 3.69
N GLY A 58 -10.15 0.98 3.71
CA GLY A 58 -11.02 0.69 2.57
C GLY A 58 -11.81 1.92 2.08
N SER A 59 -12.37 2.69 3.02
CA SER A 59 -13.08 3.94 2.73
C SER A 59 -12.16 4.96 2.05
N VAL A 60 -10.95 5.15 2.58
CA VAL A 60 -9.98 6.10 2.03
C VAL A 60 -9.50 5.67 0.64
N LEU A 61 -9.28 4.37 0.41
CA LEU A 61 -8.87 3.85 -0.90
C LEU A 61 -9.91 4.16 -1.98
N ILE A 62 -11.20 4.02 -1.70
CA ILE A 62 -12.28 4.38 -2.64
C ILE A 62 -12.27 5.90 -2.92
N CYS A 63 -12.13 6.73 -1.90
CA CYS A 63 -12.03 8.18 -2.09
C CYS A 63 -10.83 8.56 -2.96
N VAL A 64 -9.67 7.95 -2.71
CA VAL A 64 -8.44 8.15 -3.48
C VAL A 64 -8.62 7.73 -4.93
N ALA A 65 -9.28 6.60 -5.20
CA ALA A 65 -9.58 6.16 -6.56
C ALA A 65 -10.45 7.17 -7.33
N ILE A 66 -11.47 7.74 -6.70
CA ILE A 66 -12.35 8.74 -7.32
C ILE A 66 -11.61 10.06 -7.55
N ILE A 67 -10.86 10.51 -6.54
CA ILE A 67 -10.09 11.76 -6.59
C ILE A 67 -8.95 11.67 -7.60
N ASN A 68 -8.47 10.46 -7.91
CA ASN A 68 -7.40 10.22 -8.87
C ASN A 68 -7.75 10.65 -10.30
N PHE A 69 -8.96 11.14 -10.59
CA PHE A 69 -9.37 11.66 -11.91
C PHE A 69 -9.72 13.16 -11.90
N ARG A 70 -9.44 13.88 -10.81
CA ARG A 70 -9.62 15.33 -10.79
C ARG A 70 -8.70 16.03 -11.78
N GLY A 71 -9.16 17.12 -12.39
CA GLY A 71 -8.38 17.95 -13.32
C GLY A 71 -7.40 18.92 -12.66
N ASN A 72 -6.93 18.63 -11.45
CA ASN A 72 -6.03 19.50 -10.68
C ASN A 72 -4.73 18.76 -10.38
N ASP A 73 -3.60 19.31 -10.83
CA ASP A 73 -2.28 18.69 -10.71
C ASP A 73 -1.85 18.45 -9.27
N VAL A 74 -2.10 19.41 -8.38
CA VAL A 74 -1.75 19.30 -6.96
C VAL A 74 -2.53 18.15 -6.34
N VAL A 75 -3.83 18.05 -6.64
CA VAL A 75 -4.67 16.96 -6.14
C VAL A 75 -4.15 15.60 -6.62
N ILE A 76 -3.78 15.49 -7.91
CA ILE A 76 -3.22 14.24 -8.45
C ILE A 76 -1.90 13.89 -7.76
N LEU A 77 -0.98 14.84 -7.63
CA LEU A 77 0.32 14.62 -6.97
C LEU A 77 0.16 14.20 -5.50
N MET A 78 -0.76 14.82 -4.77
CA MET A 78 -1.10 14.39 -3.40
C MET A 78 -1.68 12.97 -3.37
N ASN A 79 -2.49 12.63 -4.37
CA ASN A 79 -3.04 11.29 -4.51
C ASN A 79 -1.93 10.26 -4.78
N GLN A 80 -0.98 10.58 -5.67
CA GLN A 80 0.18 9.73 -5.94
C GLN A 80 1.09 9.57 -4.73
N ALA A 81 1.28 10.63 -3.96
CA ALA A 81 2.00 10.56 -2.69
C ALA A 81 1.30 9.61 -1.70
N TYR A 82 -0.03 9.68 -1.58
CA TYR A 82 -0.80 8.75 -0.75
C TYR A 82 -0.66 7.31 -1.25
N ILE A 83 -0.80 7.07 -2.56
CA ILE A 83 -0.69 5.74 -3.17
C ILE A 83 0.68 5.13 -2.84
N ALA A 84 1.76 5.90 -3.03
CA ALA A 84 3.11 5.46 -2.71
C ALA A 84 3.29 5.18 -1.22
N ALA A 85 2.84 6.08 -0.34
CA ALA A 85 2.97 5.91 1.12
C ALA A 85 2.21 4.67 1.62
N PHE A 86 0.98 4.45 1.15
CA PHE A 86 0.15 3.31 1.51
C PHE A 86 0.83 1.99 1.11
N HIS A 87 1.33 1.90 -0.13
CA HIS A 87 1.96 0.67 -0.63
C HIS A 87 3.35 0.42 -0.06
N MET A 88 4.13 1.47 0.24
CA MET A 88 5.34 1.32 1.05
C MET A 88 5.02 0.76 2.43
N GLY A 89 3.95 1.25 3.07
CA GLY A 89 3.42 0.69 4.29
C GLY A 89 3.05 -0.79 4.14
N GLY A 90 2.44 -1.17 3.01
CA GLY A 90 2.14 -2.56 2.67
C GLY A 90 3.38 -3.45 2.56
N VAL A 91 4.47 -2.97 1.94
CA VAL A 91 5.76 -3.69 1.91
C VAL A 91 6.30 -3.89 3.34
N LEU A 92 6.32 -2.82 4.14
CA LEU A 92 6.80 -2.88 5.52
C LEU A 92 5.94 -3.79 6.40
N TYR A 93 4.63 -3.81 6.17
CA TYR A 93 3.68 -4.68 6.83
C TYR A 93 3.98 -6.15 6.54
N HIS A 94 4.12 -6.53 5.27
CA HIS A 94 4.49 -7.91 4.90
C HIS A 94 5.84 -8.33 5.48
N ASN A 95 6.83 -7.44 5.47
CA ASN A 95 8.12 -7.71 6.09
C ASN A 95 7.99 -7.91 7.61
N SER A 96 7.16 -7.11 8.28
CA SER A 96 6.95 -7.20 9.74
C SER A 96 6.21 -8.47 10.15
N LEU A 97 5.39 -9.03 9.25
CA LEU A 97 4.74 -10.34 9.43
C LEU A 97 5.67 -11.53 9.13
N GLY A 98 6.88 -11.27 8.60
CA GLY A 98 7.82 -12.32 8.20
C GLY A 98 7.37 -13.06 6.94
N HIS A 99 6.59 -12.43 6.06
CA HIS A 99 6.24 -13.02 4.78
C HIS A 99 7.44 -13.08 3.84
N HIS A 100 7.39 -13.97 2.86
CA HIS A 100 8.41 -14.05 1.82
C HIS A 100 8.54 -12.70 1.09
N PRO A 101 9.75 -12.20 0.78
CA PRO A 101 9.95 -10.87 0.17
C PRO A 101 9.17 -10.64 -1.14
N ALA A 102 8.86 -11.72 -1.87
CA ALA A 102 8.02 -11.67 -3.07
C ALA A 102 6.60 -11.10 -2.80
N SER A 103 6.09 -11.20 -1.57
CA SER A 103 4.82 -10.57 -1.18
C SER A 103 4.86 -9.04 -1.28
N GLY A 104 6.04 -8.43 -1.22
CA GLY A 104 6.23 -6.99 -1.41
C GLY A 104 6.21 -6.55 -2.88
N VAL A 105 6.24 -7.47 -3.85
CA VAL A 105 6.27 -7.12 -5.29
C VAL A 105 4.99 -6.41 -5.72
N GLY A 106 3.83 -6.92 -5.30
CA GLY A 106 2.53 -6.30 -5.60
C GLY A 106 2.48 -4.85 -5.13
N PRO A 107 2.68 -4.57 -3.84
CA PRO A 107 2.74 -3.20 -3.35
C PRO A 107 3.85 -2.36 -4.00
N GLY A 108 5.05 -2.92 -4.18
CA GLY A 108 6.16 -2.23 -4.84
C GLY A 108 5.84 -1.76 -6.25
N MET A 109 5.06 -2.54 -7.01
CA MET A 109 4.61 -2.15 -8.34
C MET A 109 3.72 -0.89 -8.31
N PHE A 110 2.82 -0.76 -7.33
CA PHE A 110 1.99 0.44 -7.19
C PHE A 110 2.79 1.68 -6.77
N VAL A 111 3.86 1.50 -5.99
CA VAL A 111 4.80 2.59 -5.70
C VAL A 111 5.47 3.07 -6.99
N PHE A 112 5.87 2.13 -7.87
CA PHE A 112 6.46 2.47 -9.17
C PHE A 112 5.47 3.18 -10.09
N LEU A 113 4.22 2.70 -10.18
CA LEU A 113 3.16 3.37 -10.96
C LEU A 113 2.95 4.81 -10.49
N ALA A 114 2.84 5.00 -9.17
CA ALA A 114 2.62 6.33 -8.61
C ALA A 114 3.78 7.28 -8.86
N PHE A 115 5.01 6.77 -8.77
CA PHE A 115 6.21 7.53 -9.12
C PHE A 115 6.26 7.89 -10.60
N ALA A 116 5.86 6.98 -11.49
CA ALA A 116 5.77 7.26 -12.92
C ALA A 116 4.76 8.38 -13.21
N VAL A 117 3.57 8.32 -12.59
CA VAL A 117 2.57 9.40 -12.68
C VAL A 117 3.10 10.72 -12.14
N ALA A 118 3.78 10.70 -10.99
CA ALA A 118 4.41 11.91 -10.44
C ALA A 118 5.47 12.51 -11.38
N CYS A 119 6.33 11.68 -12.00
CA CYS A 119 7.33 12.14 -12.97
C CYS A 119 6.72 12.73 -14.24
N MET A 120 5.52 12.30 -14.63
CA MET A 120 4.79 12.88 -15.76
C MET A 120 4.16 14.24 -15.43
N ARG A 121 4.02 14.60 -14.14
CA ARG A 121 3.32 15.82 -13.69
C ARG A 121 4.19 16.82 -12.93
N ALA A 122 5.35 16.41 -12.46
CA ALA A 122 6.28 17.23 -11.70
C ALA A 122 7.72 16.95 -12.12
N PRO A 123 8.65 17.91 -11.91
CA PRO A 123 10.07 17.66 -12.06
C PRO A 123 10.52 16.43 -11.27
N ILE A 124 11.44 15.64 -11.86
CA ILE A 124 11.89 14.36 -11.29
C ILE A 124 12.39 14.48 -9.84
N TRP A 125 13.05 15.59 -9.48
CA TRP A 125 13.53 15.82 -8.12
C TRP A 125 12.39 16.01 -7.11
N MET A 126 11.26 16.61 -7.51
CA MET A 126 10.07 16.68 -6.67
C MET A 126 9.45 15.31 -6.48
N ALA A 127 9.42 14.48 -7.53
CA ALA A 127 8.91 13.11 -7.44
C ALA A 127 9.77 12.25 -6.48
N PHE A 128 11.10 12.32 -6.58
CA PHE A 128 12.00 11.62 -5.66
C PHE A 128 11.89 12.17 -4.22
N GLY A 129 11.85 13.49 -4.05
CA GLY A 129 11.68 14.12 -2.74
C GLY A 129 10.37 13.70 -2.07
N GLY A 130 9.26 13.71 -2.82
CA GLY A 130 7.97 13.22 -2.35
C GLY A 130 8.00 11.75 -1.96
N LEU A 131 8.64 10.91 -2.78
CA LEU A 131 8.80 9.48 -2.50
C LEU A 131 9.57 9.21 -1.20
N MET A 132 10.64 9.97 -0.95
CA MET A 132 11.40 9.88 0.31
C MET A 132 10.57 10.29 1.52
N VAL A 133 9.80 11.38 1.39
CA VAL A 133 8.88 11.81 2.46
C VAL A 133 7.84 10.72 2.76
N CYS A 134 7.22 10.15 1.72
CA CYS A 134 6.28 9.03 1.86
C CYS A 134 6.92 7.82 2.55
N TYR A 135 8.17 7.49 2.22
CA TYR A 135 8.90 6.39 2.86
C TYR A 135 9.13 6.64 4.34
N VAL A 136 9.56 7.84 4.73
CA VAL A 136 9.76 8.20 6.15
C VAL A 136 8.45 8.08 6.93
N PHE A 137 7.34 8.58 6.38
CA PHE A 137 6.01 8.42 7.01
C PHE A 137 5.59 6.95 7.11
N ALA A 138 5.79 6.16 6.05
CA ALA A 138 5.47 4.74 6.06
C ALA A 138 6.26 3.98 7.13
N VAL A 139 7.57 4.25 7.27
CA VAL A 139 8.40 3.68 8.32
C VAL A 139 7.92 4.08 9.71
N GLY A 140 7.59 5.36 9.91
CA GLY A 140 7.06 5.87 11.17
C GLY A 140 5.75 5.19 11.57
N LEU A 141 4.79 5.12 10.64
CA LEU A 141 3.49 4.49 10.87
C LEU A 141 3.63 2.97 11.07
N ALA A 142 4.47 2.29 10.31
CA ALA A 142 4.70 0.85 10.47
C ALA A 142 5.19 0.52 11.88
N LYS A 143 6.12 1.32 12.43
CA LYS A 143 6.62 1.15 13.80
C LYS A 143 5.56 1.35 14.89
N VAL A 144 4.53 2.17 14.63
CA VAL A 144 3.47 2.49 15.59
C VAL A 144 2.30 1.52 15.50
N LEU A 145 1.91 1.15 14.27
CA LEU A 145 0.65 0.44 14.01
C LEU A 145 0.83 -1.06 13.86
N VAL A 146 1.99 -1.54 13.40
CA VAL A 146 2.20 -2.95 13.10
C VAL A 146 2.88 -3.63 14.27
N LYS A 147 2.22 -4.64 14.85
CA LYS A 147 2.87 -5.51 15.84
C LYS A 147 3.68 -6.59 15.11
N PRO A 148 5.00 -6.70 15.36
CA PRO A 148 5.81 -7.78 14.80
C PRO A 148 5.32 -9.14 15.26
N LYS A 149 5.52 -10.18 14.44
CA LYS A 149 5.26 -11.57 14.83
C LYS A 149 6.09 -11.93 16.08
N ALA A 150 5.44 -12.48 17.11
CA ALA A 150 6.12 -12.86 18.36
C ALA A 150 7.16 -13.97 18.11
N ALA A 151 8.36 -13.80 18.65
CA ALA A 151 9.48 -14.74 18.48
C ALA A 151 9.17 -16.18 19.00
N SER A 152 8.17 -16.34 19.87
CA SER A 152 7.72 -17.64 20.38
C SER A 152 7.12 -18.56 19.31
N ASP A 153 6.61 -18.01 18.20
CA ASP A 153 6.04 -18.81 17.12
C ASP A 153 7.11 -19.40 16.20
N ALA A 154 8.29 -18.77 16.11
CA ALA A 154 9.42 -19.28 15.32
C ALA A 154 10.06 -20.51 15.97
N GLY A 155 10.17 -20.54 17.31
CA GLY A 155 10.68 -21.70 18.04
C GLY A 155 9.75 -22.90 17.99
N ARG A 156 8.43 -22.67 18.04
CA ARG A 156 7.42 -23.73 18.03
C ARG A 156 7.25 -24.40 16.66
N SER A 157 7.47 -23.67 15.56
CA SER A 157 7.49 -24.26 14.22
C SER A 157 8.74 -25.10 13.98
N ASP A 158 9.89 -24.67 14.48
CA ASP A 158 11.13 -25.45 14.38
C ASP A 158 11.06 -26.73 15.22
N GLU A 159 10.51 -26.67 16.43
CA GLU A 159 10.35 -27.84 17.29
C GLU A 159 9.35 -28.86 16.71
N SER A 160 8.23 -28.38 16.14
CA SER A 160 7.25 -29.25 15.47
C SER A 160 7.80 -29.87 14.18
N ALA A 161 8.57 -29.10 13.39
CA ALA A 161 9.25 -29.60 12.19
C ALA A 161 10.39 -30.58 12.53
N ARG A 162 11.00 -30.44 13.71
CA ARG A 162 12.02 -31.37 14.21
C ARG A 162 11.39 -32.69 14.67
N LEU A 163 10.26 -32.64 15.37
CA LEU A 163 9.53 -33.84 15.80
C LEU A 163 9.01 -34.67 14.63
N LEU A 164 8.54 -34.03 13.55
CA LEU A 164 8.10 -34.72 12.33
C LEU A 164 9.23 -35.34 11.48
N ARG A 165 10.50 -35.11 11.82
CA ARG A 165 11.67 -35.70 11.14
C ARG A 165 12.31 -36.87 11.90
N VAL A 166 11.78 -37.23 13.07
CA VAL A 166 12.33 -38.28 13.94
C VAL A 166 11.60 -39.63 13.74
N ASP A 167 10.61 -39.68 12.85
CA ASP A 167 9.93 -40.90 12.42
C ASP A 167 10.38 -41.33 11.01
#